data_AF-A0A822GF07-F1
#
_entry.id   AF-A0A822GF07-F1
#
_cell.length_a   1.000
_cell.length_b   1.000
_cell.length_c   1.000
_cell.angle_alpha   90.00
_cell.angle_beta   90.00
_cell.angle_gamma   90.00
#
_symmetry.space_group_name_H-M   'P 1'
#
loop_
_entity.id
_entity.type
_entity.pdbx_description
1 polymer ?
#
loop_
_entity_poly.entity_id
_entity_poly.type
_entity_poly.pdbx_seq_one_letter_code
_entity_poly.pdbx_strand_id
1 'polypeptide(L)'
;EKFDKEKWSALLTPLLNLWKKLNQDTDFIKLRVQPPIEDGSLSPIQSFLQLERYNGIQLVQTIHENLASLSKVIRGINLITNEIQEYAKDLLQNE
;
A
#
# COMPACT_ATOMS: atom_id res chain seq x y z
N GLU A 1 5.14 -22.36 0.71
CA GLU A 1 5.48 -22.38 2.14
C GLU A 1 4.20 -22.33 2.97
N LYS A 2 4.13 -23.08 4.08
CA LYS A 2 2.99 -23.05 5.00
C LYS A 2 2.97 -21.72 5.76
N PHE A 3 1.79 -21.14 5.96
CA PHE A 3 1.64 -19.94 6.77
C PHE A 3 2.14 -20.21 8.20
N ASP A 4 3.15 -19.44 8.61
CA ASP A 4 3.69 -19.42 9.96
C ASP A 4 3.52 -18.01 10.52
N LYS A 5 2.53 -17.88 11.41
CA LYS A 5 2.13 -16.61 12.01
C LYS A 5 3.29 -15.96 12.78
N GLU A 6 4.11 -16.75 13.45
CA GLU A 6 5.19 -16.24 14.30
C GLU A 6 6.35 -15.74 13.43
N LYS A 7 6.74 -16.51 12.41
CA LYS A 7 7.74 -16.10 11.42
C LYS A 7 7.32 -14.83 10.68
N TRP A 8 6.07 -14.77 10.21
CA TRP A 8 5.53 -13.61 9.50
C TRP A 8 5.46 -12.38 10.40
N SER A 9 5.00 -12.56 11.64
CA SER A 9 4.97 -11.48 12.62
C SER A 9 6.38 -10.93 12.87
N ALA A 10 7.37 -11.79 13.09
CA ALA A 10 8.74 -11.36 13.38
C ALA A 10 9.37 -10.58 12.21
N LEU A 11 9.18 -11.06 10.98
CA LEU A 11 9.84 -10.50 9.80
C LEU A 11 9.12 -9.29 9.20
N LEU A 12 7.78 -9.27 9.25
CA LEU A 12 6.99 -8.20 8.62
C LEU A 12 6.68 -7.04 9.56
N THR A 13 6.73 -7.24 10.89
CA THR A 13 6.47 -6.15 11.86
C THR A 13 7.40 -4.93 11.69
N PRO A 14 8.72 -5.08 11.47
CA PRO A 14 9.60 -3.95 11.21
C PRO A 14 9.17 -3.13 9.99
N LEU A 15 8.80 -3.79 8.89
CA LEU A 15 8.31 -3.15 7.67
C LEU A 15 6.99 -2.39 7.92
N LEU A 16 6.04 -3.03 8.60
CA LEU A 16 4.75 -2.39 8.95
C LEU A 16 4.94 -1.15 9.83
N ASN A 17 5.89 -1.20 10.77
CA ASN A 17 6.23 -0.07 11.61
C ASN A 17 6.90 1.06 10.83
N LEU A 18 7.78 0.74 9.87
CA LEU A 18 8.39 1.73 8.98
C LEU A 18 7.33 2.43 8.13
N TRP A 19 6.43 1.67 7.49
CA TRP A 19 5.33 2.22 6.71
C TRP A 19 4.44 3.15 7.55
N LYS A 20 4.12 2.74 8.78
CA LYS A 20 3.34 3.56 9.71
C LYS A 20 4.05 4.88 10.03
N LYS A 21 5.36 4.86 10.32
CA LYS A 21 6.14 6.07 10.62
C LYS A 21 6.25 7.00 9.41
N LEU A 22 6.45 6.45 8.21
CA LEU A 22 6.54 7.21 6.97
C LEU A 22 5.25 8.01 6.70
N ASN A 23 4.10 7.45 7.05
CA ASN A 23 2.79 8.03 6.79
C ASN A 23 2.12 8.64 8.02
N GLN A 24 2.83 8.80 9.14
CA GLN A 24 2.22 9.26 10.40
C GLN A 24 1.79 10.74 10.32
N ASP A 25 2.56 11.55 9.60
CA ASP A 25 2.40 13.00 9.49
C ASP A 25 1.83 13.41 8.11
N THR A 26 1.50 12.44 7.26
CA THR A 26 0.98 12.68 5.91
C THR A 26 -0.43 12.10 5.78
N ASP A 27 -1.35 12.88 5.22
CA ASP A 27 -2.74 12.45 5.02
C ASP A 27 -2.97 11.78 3.65
N PHE A 28 -1.91 11.37 2.93
CA PHE A 28 -2.04 10.75 1.59
C PHE A 28 -2.94 9.51 1.58
N ILE A 29 -2.89 8.71 2.65
CA ILE A 29 -3.73 7.52 2.81
C ILE A 29 -5.22 7.87 2.86
N LYS A 30 -5.59 9.03 3.42
CA LYS A 30 -6.99 9.48 3.57
C LYS A 30 -7.42 10.45 2.47
N LEU A 31 -6.48 10.90 1.65
CA LEU A 31 -6.68 11.95 0.67
C LEU A 31 -7.62 11.45 -0.43
N ARG A 32 -8.76 12.12 -0.60
CA ARG A 32 -9.67 11.85 -1.70
C ARG A 32 -9.18 12.58 -2.94
N VAL A 33 -8.76 11.81 -3.94
CA VAL A 33 -8.40 12.32 -5.26
C VAL A 33 -9.40 11.83 -6.29
N GLN A 34 -9.69 12.67 -7.28
CA GLN A 34 -10.50 12.30 -8.43
C GLN A 34 -9.59 12.12 -9.64
N PRO A 35 -9.93 11.21 -10.57
CA PRO A 35 -9.22 11.11 -11.84
C PRO A 35 -9.20 12.47 -12.55
N PRO A 36 -8.04 12.93 -13.06
CA PRO A 36 -7.99 14.16 -13.83
C PRO A 36 -8.79 14.02 -15.12
N ILE A 37 -9.43 15.12 -15.54
CA ILE A 37 -10.21 15.17 -16.78
C ILE A 37 -9.32 15.78 -17.86
N GLU A 38 -9.11 15.04 -18.95
CA GLU A 38 -8.41 15.55 -20.14
C GLU A 38 -9.38 16.35 -21.01
N ASP A 39 -9.65 17.60 -20.65
CA ASP A 39 -10.51 18.50 -21.42
C ASP A 39 -9.75 19.45 -22.35
N GLY A 40 -8.41 19.36 -22.37
CA GLY A 40 -7.54 20.21 -23.17
C GLY A 40 -7.40 21.66 -22.66
N SER A 41 -7.97 22.00 -21.51
CA SER A 41 -7.89 23.35 -20.92
C SER A 41 -6.55 23.64 -20.23
N LEU A 42 -5.83 22.59 -19.81
CA LEU A 42 -4.57 22.67 -19.09
C LEU A 42 -3.36 22.60 -20.03
N SER A 43 -2.29 23.30 -19.66
CA SER A 43 -1.01 23.12 -20.35
C SER A 43 -0.51 21.67 -20.17
N PRO A 44 0.25 21.11 -21.13
CA PRO A 44 0.74 19.73 -21.05
C PRO A 44 1.48 19.40 -19.75
N ILE A 45 2.23 20.37 -19.20
CA ILE A 45 2.95 20.22 -17.93
C ILE A 45 1.96 20.10 -16.75
N GLN A 46 0.88 20.89 -16.75
CA GLN A 46 -0.13 20.84 -15.69
C GLN A 46 -0.94 19.54 -15.75
N SER A 47 -1.32 19.09 -16.95
CA SER A 47 -2.01 17.81 -17.12
C SER A 47 -1.17 16.64 -16.62
N PHE A 48 0.13 16.62 -16.99
CA PHE A 48 1.07 15.63 -16.49
C PHE A 48 1.16 15.64 -14.96
N LEU A 49 1.32 16.82 -14.35
CA LEU A 49 1.44 16.93 -12.90
C LEU A 49 0.17 16.47 -12.16
N GLN A 50 -1.03 16.75 -12.70
CA GLN A 50 -2.27 16.26 -12.13
C GLN A 50 -2.37 14.73 -12.19
N LEU A 51 -2.00 14.13 -13.32
CA LEU A 51 -2.00 12.69 -13.49
C LEU A 51 -0.99 12.00 -12.57
N GLU A 52 0.23 12.54 -12.50
CA GLU A 52 1.29 12.03 -11.62
C GLU A 52 0.87 12.08 -10.15
N ARG A 53 0.26 13.19 -9.73
CA ARG A 53 -0.27 13.33 -8.37
C ARG A 53 -1.37 12.30 -8.08
N TYR A 54 -2.32 12.12 -9.01
CA TYR A 54 -3.40 11.15 -8.85
C TYR A 54 -2.85 9.72 -8.72
N ASN A 55 -1.99 9.31 -9.65
CA ASN A 55 -1.39 7.97 -9.68
C ASN A 55 -0.50 7.71 -8.46
N GLY A 56 0.31 8.69 -8.05
CA GLY A 56 1.14 8.58 -6.86
C GLY A 56 0.32 8.37 -5.58
N ILE A 57 -0.80 9.07 -5.43
CA ILE A 57 -1.70 8.90 -4.28
C ILE A 57 -2.40 7.54 -4.32
N GLN A 58 -2.89 7.12 -5.50
CA GLN A 58 -3.50 5.79 -5.66
C GLN A 58 -2.52 4.67 -5.28
N LEU A 59 -1.27 4.75 -5.74
CA LEU A 59 -0.24 3.77 -5.40
C LEU A 59 0.00 3.68 -3.89
N VAL A 60 0.13 4.82 -3.20
CA VAL A 60 0.28 4.86 -1.74
C VAL A 60 -0.91 4.22 -1.04
N GLN A 61 -2.12 4.47 -1.51
CA GLN A 61 -3.35 3.88 -0.95
C GLN A 61 -3.39 2.37 -1.15
N THR A 62 -3.06 1.87 -2.34
CA THR A 62 -2.98 0.43 -2.63
C THR A 62 -1.94 -0.27 -1.75
N ILE A 63 -0.74 0.30 -1.62
CA ILE A 63 0.30 -0.27 -0.73
C ILE A 63 -0.20 -0.31 0.72
N HIS A 64 -0.84 0.76 1.18
CA HIS A 64 -1.40 0.81 2.53
C HIS A 64 -2.46 -0.27 2.76
N GLU A 65 -3.39 -0.46 1.82
CA GLU A 65 -4.45 -1.47 1.90
C GLU A 65 -3.88 -2.89 1.96
N ASN A 66 -2.87 -3.19 1.14
CA ASN A 66 -2.21 -4.49 1.13
C ASN A 66 -1.49 -4.77 2.46
N LEU A 67 -0.72 -3.80 2.96
CA LEU A 67 -0.03 -3.91 4.25
C LEU A 67 -1.00 -3.98 5.44
N ALA A 68 -2.12 -3.26 5.38
CA ALA A 68 -3.16 -3.32 6.40
C ALA A 68 -3.85 -4.69 6.43
N SER A 69 -4.13 -5.26 5.26
CA SER A 69 -4.69 -6.62 5.13
C SER A 69 -3.74 -7.68 5.69
N LEU A 70 -2.45 -7.57 5.34
CA LEU A 70 -1.40 -8.43 5.90
C LEU A 70 -1.30 -8.28 7.42
N SER A 71 -1.32 -7.05 7.94
CA SER A 71 -1.32 -6.80 9.39
C SER A 71 -2.54 -7.41 10.10
N LYS A 72 -3.72 -7.43 9.47
CA LYS A 72 -4.92 -8.08 10.03
C LYS A 72 -4.78 -9.59 10.05
N VAL A 73 -4.19 -10.20 9.02
CA VAL A 73 -3.91 -11.65 8.98
C VAL A 73 -2.91 -12.05 10.06
N ILE A 74 -1.81 -11.30 10.24
CA ILE A 74 -0.82 -11.56 11.30
C ILE A 74 -1.45 -11.47 12.70
N ARG A 75 -2.40 -10.54 12.90
CA ARG A 75 -3.13 -10.40 14.18
C ARG A 75 -4.22 -11.47 14.37
N GLY A 76 -4.55 -12.25 13.34
CA GLY A 76 -5.62 -13.25 13.37
C GLY A 76 -7.02 -12.67 13.24
N ILE A 77 -7.15 -11.45 12.72
CA ILE A 77 -8.44 -10.77 12.50
C ILE A 77 -9.07 -11.22 11.17
N ASN A 78 -8.24 -11.43 10.16
CA ASN A 78 -8.66 -11.86 8.82
C ASN A 78 -8.11 -13.25 8.49
N LEU A 79 -8.85 -13.98 7.65
CA LEU A 79 -8.37 -15.21 7.03
C LEU A 79 -7.30 -14.88 5.98
N ILE A 80 -6.33 -15.78 5.84
CA ILE A 80 -5.34 -15.71 4.78
C ILE A 80 -6.00 -16.05 3.43
N THR A 81 -5.74 -15.23 2.42
CA THR A 81 -6.09 -15.48 1.02
C THR A 81 -4.83 -15.78 0.22
N ASN A 82 -4.98 -16.39 -0.97
CA ASN A 82 -3.84 -16.70 -1.84
C ASN A 82 -3.05 -15.43 -2.21
N GLU A 83 -3.75 -14.34 -2.49
CA GLU A 83 -3.14 -13.03 -2.82
C GLU A 83 -2.27 -12.51 -1.67
N ILE A 84 -2.80 -12.51 -0.43
CA ILE A 84 -2.02 -12.08 0.75
C ILE A 84 -0.82 -13.00 0.98
N GLN A 85 -0.96 -14.29 0.64
CA GLN A 85 0.13 -15.24 0.75
C GLN A 85 1.25 -15.00 -0.26
N GLU A 86 0.92 -14.64 -1.50
CA GLU A 86 1.88 -14.24 -2.51
C GLU A 86 2.60 -12.96 -2.09
N TYR A 87 1.87 -11.90 -1.72
CA TYR A 87 2.49 -10.64 -1.28
C TYR A 87 3.43 -10.82 -0.09
N ALA A 88 3.02 -11.61 0.91
CA ALA A 88 3.86 -11.88 2.06
C ALA A 88 5.10 -12.67 1.67
N LYS A 89 4.97 -13.62 0.73
CA LYS A 89 6.11 -14.41 0.26
C LYS A 89 7.12 -13.53 -0.47
N ASP A 90 6.68 -12.67 -1.37
CA ASP A 90 7.54 -11.76 -2.12
C ASP A 90 8.29 -10.84 -1.14
N LEU A 91 7.56 -10.20 -0.22
CA LEU A 91 8.16 -9.37 0.84
C LEU A 91 9.16 -10.11 1.73
N LEU A 92 8.94 -11.40 1.99
CA LEU A 92 9.85 -12.24 2.79
C LEU A 92 11.06 -12.73 2.00
N GLN A 93 10.94 -12.84 0.67
CA GLN A 93 12.02 -13.20 -0.24
C GLN A 93 12.89 -11.98 -0.62
N ASN A 94 12.49 -10.76 -0.19
CA ASN A 94 13.05 -9.47 -0.63
C ASN A 94 12.95 -9.26 -2.15
N GLU A 95 11.94 -9.86 -2.78
CA GLU A 95 11.57 -9.66 -4.19
C GLU A 95 10.20 -8.96 -4.28
#